data_AF-A0A8J7MH82-F1
#
_entry.id   AF-A0A8J7MH82-F1
#
_cell.length_a   1.000
_cell.length_b   1.000
_cell.length_c   1.000
_cell.angle_alpha   90.00
_cell.angle_beta   90.00
_cell.angle_gamma   90.00
#
_symmetry.space_group_name_H-M   'P 1'
#
loop_
_entity.id
_entity.type
_entity.pdbx_description
1 polymer ?
#
loop_
_entity_poly.entity_id
_entity_poly.type
_entity_poly.pdbx_seq_one_letter_code
_entity_poly.pdbx_strand_id
1 'polypeptide(L)' 'MLVINVKDGESIDRALRRYKNKHKKVQLMKQLRARKHFTKPSVDRRVEILKAKYNTDKMRDMEG' A
#
# COMPACT_ATOMS: atom_id res chain seq x y z
N MET A 1 -7.49 -13.25 6.54
CA MET A 1 -6.39 -13.96 7.21
C MET A 1 -5.30 -14.25 6.19
N LEU A 2 -4.05 -13.89 6.45
CA LEU A 2 -2.94 -14.10 5.50
C LEU A 2 -2.33 -15.49 5.72
N VAL A 3 -2.65 -16.44 4.85
CA VAL A 3 -2.05 -17.78 4.87
C VAL A 3 -0.88 -17.83 3.89
N ILE A 4 0.25 -18.39 4.32
CA ILE A 4 1.40 -18.73 3.46
C ILE A 4 1.63 -20.24 3.51
N ASN A 5 1.75 -20.86 2.35
CA ASN A 5 2.08 -22.28 2.27
C ASN A 5 3.61 -22.42 2.32
N VAL A 6 4.11 -23.20 3.26
CA VAL A 6 5.52 -23.57 3.38
C VAL A 6 5.64 -24.99 2.83
N LYS A 7 6.58 -25.22 1.90
CA LYS A 7 6.86 -26.56 1.36
C LYS A 7 7.99 -27.21 2.16
N ASP A 8 8.04 -28.54 2.16
CA ASP A 8 9.11 -29.30 2.80
C ASP A 8 10.47 -28.97 2.16
N GLY A 9 11.46 -28.63 2.99
CA GLY A 9 12.79 -28.17 2.56
C GLY A 9 12.95 -26.67 2.37
N GLU A 10 11.91 -25.86 2.63
CA GLU A 10 12.01 -24.40 2.53
C GLU A 10 12.54 -23.75 3.82
N SER A 11 13.52 -22.84 3.69
CA SER A 11 14.05 -22.11 4.85
C SER A 11 13.00 -21.16 5.45
N ILE A 12 12.99 -21.09 6.79
CA ILE A 12 12.08 -20.23 7.57
C ILE A 12 12.17 -18.76 7.09
N ASP A 13 13.37 -18.27 6.80
CA ASP A 13 13.58 -16.90 6.31
C ASP A 13 12.87 -16.61 5.00
N ARG A 14 12.83 -17.59 4.07
CA ARG A 14 12.13 -17.43 2.79
C ARG A 14 10.63 -17.36 3.00
N ALA A 15 10.08 -18.17 3.90
CA ALA A 15 8.68 -18.11 4.30
C ALA A 15 8.32 -16.75 4.93
N LEU A 16 9.14 -16.26 5.86
CA LEU A 16 8.97 -14.94 6.50
C LEU A 16 9.01 -13.79 5.50
N ARG A 17 9.94 -13.83 4.53
CA ARG A 17 10.04 -12.80 3.49
C ARG A 17 8.81 -12.76 2.60
N ARG A 18 8.27 -13.93 2.23
CA ARG A 18 6.99 -14.01 1.48
C ARG A 18 5.83 -13.47 2.30
N TYR A 19 5.73 -13.82 3.58
CA TYR A 19 4.71 -13.28 4.46
C TYR A 19 4.80 -11.74 4.55
N LYS A 20 6.00 -11.20 4.77
CA LYS A 20 6.24 -9.74 4.84
C LYS A 20 5.82 -9.04 3.54
N ASN A 21 6.16 -9.62 2.39
CA ASN A 21 5.76 -9.11 1.09
C ASN A 21 4.24 -9.17 0.90
N LYS A 22 3.60 -10.28 1.29
CA LYS A 22 2.14 -10.47 1.21
C LYS A 22 1.40 -9.47 2.11
N HIS A 23 1.88 -9.27 3.33
CA HIS A 23 1.37 -8.28 4.26
C HIS A 23 1.50 -6.85 3.72
N LYS A 24 2.66 -6.50 3.15
CA LYS A 24 2.89 -5.19 2.51
C LYS A 24 1.96 -4.98 1.31
N LYS A 25 1.75 -6.01 0.47
CA LYS A 25 0.87 -5.96 -0.70
C LYS A 25 -0.59 -5.74 -0.32
N VAL A 26 -1.06 -6.39 0.74
CA VAL A 26 -2.45 -6.23 1.22
C VAL A 26 -2.68 -4.87 1.88
N GLN A 27 -1.64 -4.18 2.33
CA GLN A 27 -1.73 -2.86 2.94
C GLN A 27 -2.71 -2.80 4.13
N LEU A 28 -2.83 -3.91 4.88
CA LEU A 28 -3.80 -4.06 5.98
C LEU A 28 -3.71 -2.91 6.99
N MET A 29 -2.50 -2.57 7.45
CA MET A 29 -2.29 -1.48 8.40
C MET A 29 -2.71 -0.11 7.86
N LYS A 30 -2.53 0.12 6.56
CA LYS A 30 -2.96 1.38 5.91
C LYS A 30 -4.48 1.46 5.88
N GLN A 31 -5.16 0.37 5.51
CA GLN A 31 -6.62 0.31 5.49
C GLN A 31 -7.21 0.46 6.89
N LEU A 32 -6.62 -0.20 7.90
CA LEU A 32 -7.04 -0.07 9.30
C LEU A 32 -6.96 1.38 9.77
N ARG A 33 -5.83 2.05 9.50
CA ARG A 33 -5.64 3.47 9.84
C ARG A 33 -6.63 4.38 9.12
N ALA A 34 -6.87 4.15 7.83
CA ALA A 34 -7.83 4.92 7.04
C ALA A 34 -9.27 4.77 7.55
N ARG A 35 -9.64 3.56 8.00
CA ARG A 35 -10.98 3.27 8.54
C ARG A 35 -11.17 3.68 10.00
N LYS A 36 -10.10 4.05 10.71
CA LYS A 36 -10.17 4.43 12.13
C LYS A 36 -11.04 5.67 12.34
N HIS A 37 -11.10 6.57 11.37
CA HIS A 37 -11.86 7.81 11.43
C HIS A 37 -12.72 7.97 10.18
N PHE A 38 -13.89 8.58 10.32
CA PHE A 38 -14.73 8.93 9.18
C PHE A 38 -14.12 10.10 8.42
N THR A 39 -13.91 9.93 7.11
CA THR A 39 -13.47 11.01 6.22
C THR A 39 -14.62 11.38 5.29
N LYS A 40 -14.92 12.69 5.19
CA LYS A 40 -15.99 13.17 4.31
C LYS A 40 -15.57 12.95 2.84
N PRO A 41 -16.49 12.55 1.94
CA PRO A 41 -16.16 12.31 0.53
C PRO A 41 -15.51 13.51 -0.18
N SER A 42 -15.89 14.74 0.22
CA SER A 42 -15.31 15.97 -0.31
C SER A 42 -13.84 16.17 0.09
N VAL A 43 -13.44 15.70 1.27
CA VAL A 43 -12.05 15.76 1.75
C VAL A 43 -11.22 14.73 0.98
N ASP A 44 -11.72 13.50 0.83
CA ASP A 44 -11.03 12.44 0.09
C ASP A 44 -10.79 12.84 -1.37
N ARG A 45 -11.82 13.34 -2.06
CA ARG A 45 -11.71 13.79 -3.46
C ARG A 45 -10.68 14.92 -3.63
N ARG A 46 -10.61 15.84 -2.67
CA ARG A 46 -9.63 16.93 -2.70
C ARG A 46 -8.20 16.42 -2.54
N VAL A 47 -7.96 15.47 -1.65
CA VAL A 47 -6.63 14.84 -1.46
C VAL A 47 -6.21 14.10 -2.72
N GLU A 48 -7.13 13.42 -3.40
CA GLU A 48 -6.87 12.74 -4.67
C GLU A 48 -6.42 13.71 -5.77
N ILE A 49 -7.15 14.81 -5.98
CA ILE A 49 -6.83 15.83 -7.00
C ILE A 49 -5.47 16.47 -6.72
N LEU A 50 -5.20 16.86 -5.47
CA LEU A 50 -3.92 17.47 -5.10
C LEU A 50 -2.74 16.52 -5.37
N LYS A 51 -2.92 15.23 -5.05
CA LYS A 51 -1.91 14.21 -5.29
C LYS A 51 -1.69 13.97 -6.79
N ALA A 52 -2.75 13.98 -7.59
CA ALA A 52 -2.66 13.85 -9.04
C ALA A 52 -1.87 15.02 -9.64
N LYS A 53 -2.21 16.25 -9.26
CA LYS A 53 -1.48 17.45 -9.68
C LYS A 53 0.00 17.39 -9.34
N TYR A 54 0.34 17.02 -8.10
CA TYR A 54 1.73 16.88 -7.69
C TYR A 54 2.49 15.86 -8.55
N ASN A 55 1.87 14.73 -8.88
CA ASN A 55 2.50 13.71 -9.72
C ASN A 55 2.68 14.18 -11.17
N THR A 56 1.71 14.89 -11.74
CA THR A 56 1.80 15.41 -13.11
C THR A 56 2.88 16.47 -13.23
N ASP A 57 2.94 17.38 -12.26
CA ASP A 57 3.94 18.45 -12.24
C ASP A 57 5.35 17.83 -12.13
N LYS A 58 5.53 16.88 -11.20
CA LYS A 58 6.79 16.15 -11.05
C LYS A 58 7.22 15.37 -12.30
N MET A 59 6.28 14.81 -13.07
CA MET A 59 6.61 14.11 -14.31
C MET A 59 7.09 15.08 -15.39
N ARG A 60 6.46 16.25 -15.52
CA ARG A 60 6.88 17.30 -16.44
C ARG A 60 8.28 17.82 -16.11
N ASP A 61 8.58 18.02 -14.82
CA ASP A 61 9.90 18.45 -14.36
C ASP A 61 11.02 17.42 -14.64
N MET A 62 10.68 16.15 -14.86
CA MET A 62 11.66 15.12 -15.24
C MET A 62 11.81 14.95 -16.76
N GLU A 63 10.83 15.40 -17.54
CA GLU A 63 10.85 15.33 -19.01
C GLU A 63 11.48 16.57 -19.64
N GLY A 64 11.49 17.70 -18.93
CA GLY A 64 12.20 18.94 -19.32
C GLY A 64 13.63 18.98 -18.81
#